data_AF-A0A226CUI9-F1
#
_entry.id   AF-A0A226CUI9-F1
#
_cell.length_a   1.000
_cell.length_b   1.000
_cell.length_c   1.000
_cell.angle_alpha   90.00
_cell.angle_beta   90.00
_cell.angle_gamma   90.00
#
_symmetry.space_group_name_H-M   'P 1'
#
loop_
_entity.id
_entity.type
_entity.pdbx_description
1 polymer ?
#
loop_
_entity_poly.entity_id
_entity_poly.type
_entity_poly.pdbx_seq_one_letter_code
_entity_poly.pdbx_strand_id
1 'polypeptide(L)'
;MESYNCKLADDGKILAGYERFTPLQEIWVGSYNTLNRKERDSIEIRNFPQSSLNLFDGKNYKSIPLYMAAILVETGRNATLIFQRNWDDDPHVEVETKLYIYNEEGMRWEYTYSTGYKFLSCYADTYITFDFYVTPFQPAVWVGLLASLLLTFMVLSFYIFWNALGLVAVLLTNCYTGIMITELNAPLKQSRPESFQDLICQDRHILNSRDYKDIAKWAKDANLDLYWGKSNIWLPNASNVFASDNCFRMLSTPTETAYGATYVWYTHLVVKYFIDIKKLLKDFELNKETSAKITKARLFYILLLNPAHNYLPNSFNFTKRKHTTTELQDLVERDIIICKKKTFLIGTPELIEGEMDFLTKSYPSKKFYSGSDLLEVERSGWTFLGGGRSPVSRSISPVHQRFKARVHSGIYSRLRREMARNMWKQRRPVANDTSDIISSMGMDGRLVTLFIICGALFLVASIVFMGEVQDKELKNNLKNHYRTLRLLKDISGDEWLNPDSVEAAVTHSARVWII
;
A
#
# COMPACT_ATOMS: atom_id res chain seq x y z
N MET A 1 -29.20 -42.39 59.47
CA MET A 1 -29.74 -41.61 58.34
C MET A 1 -30.43 -40.39 58.93
N GLU A 2 -29.78 -39.23 58.86
CA GLU A 2 -30.41 -37.98 59.29
C GLU A 2 -31.35 -37.50 58.17
N SER A 3 -32.62 -37.34 58.52
CA SER A 3 -33.68 -36.86 57.63
C SER A 3 -33.69 -35.33 57.67
N TYR A 4 -33.10 -34.69 56.67
CA TYR A 4 -33.18 -33.24 56.51
C TYR A 4 -34.52 -32.87 55.85
N ASN A 5 -35.32 -32.07 56.57
CA ASN A 5 -36.62 -31.62 56.11
C ASN A 5 -36.47 -30.19 55.56
N CYS A 6 -36.33 -30.04 54.24
CA CYS A 6 -36.18 -28.73 53.60
C CYS A 6 -37.50 -27.95 53.71
N LYS A 7 -37.50 -26.83 54.44
CA LYS A 7 -38.59 -25.84 54.41
C LYS A 7 -38.23 -24.74 53.42
N LEU A 8 -39.15 -24.43 52.51
CA LEU A 8 -39.05 -23.25 51.66
C LEU A 8 -39.23 -22.01 52.55
N ALA A 9 -38.14 -21.29 52.79
CA ALA A 9 -38.16 -20.00 53.47
C ALA A 9 -37.93 -18.92 52.42
N ASP A 10 -39.02 -18.40 51.83
CA ASP A 10 -38.97 -17.25 50.93
C ASP A 10 -39.41 -16.00 51.70
N ASP A 11 -38.47 -15.43 52.47
CA ASP A 11 -38.70 -14.19 53.22
C ASP A 11 -38.28 -12.93 52.43
N GLY A 12 -37.87 -13.09 51.17
CA GLY A 12 -37.30 -12.04 50.33
C GLY A 12 -35.96 -11.46 50.83
N LYS A 13 -35.52 -11.81 52.04
CA LYS A 13 -34.29 -11.28 52.66
C LYS A 13 -33.06 -12.10 52.28
N ILE A 14 -33.24 -13.39 51.97
CA ILE A 14 -32.13 -14.23 51.49
C ILE A 14 -31.56 -13.69 50.19
N LEU A 15 -32.40 -13.32 49.22
CA LEU A 15 -31.96 -12.72 47.94
C LEU A 15 -31.29 -11.35 48.16
N ALA A 16 -31.87 -10.49 49.00
CA ALA A 16 -31.27 -9.19 49.34
C ALA A 16 -29.95 -9.34 50.13
N GLY A 17 -29.79 -10.40 50.91
CA GLY A 17 -28.53 -10.77 51.55
C GLY A 17 -27.52 -11.30 50.53
N TYR A 18 -27.98 -12.02 49.52
CA TYR A 18 -27.15 -12.54 48.44
C TYR A 18 -26.56 -11.41 47.57
N GLU A 19 -27.34 -10.37 47.29
CA GLU A 19 -26.89 -9.15 46.60
C GLU A 19 -25.82 -8.36 47.38
N ARG A 20 -25.69 -8.59 48.70
CA ARG A 20 -24.66 -7.96 49.54
C ARG A 20 -23.36 -8.75 49.63
N PHE A 21 -23.30 -10.00 49.20
CA PHE A 21 -22.02 -10.70 49.11
C PHE A 21 -21.14 -10.03 48.07
N THR A 22 -19.82 -10.06 48.28
CA THR A 22 -18.85 -9.66 47.25
C THR A 22 -19.25 -10.32 45.94
N PRO A 23 -19.42 -9.55 44.85
CA PRO A 23 -19.87 -10.09 43.58
C PRO A 23 -18.99 -11.29 43.23
N LEU A 24 -19.63 -12.41 42.92
CA LEU A 24 -18.95 -13.63 42.53
C LEU A 24 -17.91 -13.29 41.45
N GLN A 25 -16.74 -13.91 41.57
CA GLN A 25 -15.68 -13.75 40.60
C GLN A 25 -16.22 -14.05 39.21
N GLU A 26 -16.26 -13.05 38.34
CA GLU A 26 -16.82 -13.19 37.01
C GLU A 26 -15.86 -14.07 36.18
N ILE A 27 -16.35 -15.21 35.70
CA ILE A 27 -15.59 -16.10 34.83
C ILE A 27 -15.97 -15.75 33.40
N TRP A 28 -14.98 -15.36 32.61
CA TRP A 28 -15.14 -15.14 31.17
C TRP A 28 -14.67 -16.38 30.43
N VAL A 29 -15.48 -16.87 29.50
CA VAL A 29 -15.10 -17.91 28.56
C VAL A 29 -14.53 -17.26 27.31
N GLY A 30 -13.29 -17.57 26.96
CA GLY A 30 -12.66 -17.12 25.73
C GLY A 30 -12.79 -18.15 24.62
N SER A 31 -13.03 -17.69 23.39
CA SER A 31 -12.77 -18.46 22.16
C SER A 31 -11.76 -17.72 21.30
N TYR A 32 -10.77 -18.43 20.77
CA TYR A 32 -9.77 -17.86 19.88
C TYR A 32 -9.55 -18.80 18.71
N ASN A 33 -9.98 -18.37 17.53
CA ASN A 33 -9.88 -19.16 16.31
C ASN A 33 -8.62 -18.79 15.53
N THR A 34 -7.47 -19.29 15.98
CA THR A 34 -6.23 -19.16 15.21
C THR A 34 -6.15 -20.23 14.11
N LEU A 35 -5.68 -19.81 12.94
CA LEU A 35 -5.28 -20.70 11.86
C LEU A 35 -4.00 -21.47 12.19
N ASN A 36 -3.17 -20.96 13.12
CA ASN A 36 -1.93 -21.62 13.52
C ASN A 36 -2.21 -22.71 14.56
N ARG A 37 -2.09 -23.97 14.13
CA ARG A 37 -2.36 -25.12 15.00
C ARG A 37 -1.42 -25.19 16.21
N LYS A 38 -0.13 -24.83 16.07
CA LYS A 38 0.82 -24.84 17.20
C LYS A 38 0.38 -23.89 18.32
N GLU A 39 -0.29 -22.81 17.94
CA GLU A 39 -0.86 -21.88 18.90
C GLU A 39 -2.13 -22.47 19.53
N ARG A 40 -2.97 -23.17 18.75
CA ARG A 40 -4.14 -23.87 19.30
C ARG A 40 -3.78 -24.95 20.31
N ASP A 41 -2.75 -25.75 20.02
CA ASP A 41 -2.34 -26.87 20.87
C ASP A 41 -1.49 -26.41 22.07
N SER A 42 -0.85 -25.22 22.01
CA SER A 42 -0.05 -24.67 23.12
C SER A 42 -0.85 -23.86 24.15
N ILE A 43 -2.13 -23.57 23.88
CA ILE A 43 -3.06 -23.03 24.88
C ILE A 43 -3.52 -24.19 25.77
N GLU A 44 -2.61 -24.73 26.58
CA GLU A 44 -3.04 -25.44 27.78
C GLU A 44 -3.73 -24.40 28.66
N ILE A 45 -5.02 -24.64 28.92
CA ILE A 45 -6.04 -23.76 29.51
C ILE A 45 -5.62 -23.08 30.83
N ARG A 46 -4.48 -23.44 31.42
CA ARG A 46 -4.04 -23.01 32.75
C ARG A 46 -2.87 -22.02 32.80
N ASN A 47 -2.16 -21.76 31.69
CA ASN A 47 -0.93 -20.95 31.72
C ASN A 47 -1.03 -19.67 30.86
N PHE A 48 -1.96 -18.79 31.23
CA PHE A 48 -1.97 -17.44 30.66
C PHE A 48 -0.64 -16.74 30.90
N PRO A 49 -0.16 -15.94 29.93
CA PRO A 49 0.96 -15.06 30.19
C PRO A 49 0.63 -14.17 31.38
N GLN A 50 1.42 -14.25 32.44
CA GLN A 50 1.34 -13.30 33.54
C GLN A 50 1.44 -11.87 32.96
N SER A 51 0.68 -10.94 33.51
CA SER A 51 0.69 -9.53 33.10
C SER A 51 2.08 -8.89 33.13
N SER A 52 3.02 -9.44 33.90
CA SER A 52 4.44 -9.07 33.97
C SER A 52 5.28 -9.49 32.76
N LEU A 53 4.75 -10.34 31.86
CA LEU A 53 5.49 -10.85 30.70
C LEU A 53 5.78 -9.72 29.70
N ASN A 54 7.06 -9.51 29.38
CA ASN A 54 7.46 -8.62 28.28
C ASN A 54 7.11 -9.26 26.93
N LEU A 55 6.01 -8.79 26.34
CA LEU A 55 5.52 -9.15 25.00
C LEU A 55 6.57 -8.99 23.87
N PHE A 56 7.62 -8.20 24.08
CA PHE A 56 8.60 -7.87 23.05
C PHE A 56 9.93 -8.61 23.19
N ASP A 57 10.08 -9.52 24.15
CA ASP A 57 11.33 -10.29 24.38
C ASP A 57 11.64 -11.26 23.23
N GLY A 58 10.73 -11.46 22.26
CA GLY A 58 10.97 -12.27 21.05
C GLY A 58 11.16 -13.76 21.29
N LYS A 59 11.32 -14.20 22.55
CA LYS A 59 11.47 -15.61 22.95
C LYS A 59 10.12 -16.31 23.10
N ASN A 60 9.07 -15.59 23.48
CA ASN A 60 7.73 -16.12 23.67
C ASN A 60 6.81 -15.62 22.56
N TYR A 61 6.58 -16.47 21.55
CA TYR A 61 5.55 -16.21 20.55
C TYR A 61 4.18 -16.59 21.12
N LYS A 62 3.57 -15.66 21.87
CA LYS A 62 2.14 -15.75 22.23
C LYS A 62 1.37 -14.74 21.39
N SER A 63 0.19 -15.10 20.90
CA SER A 63 -0.70 -14.16 20.22
C SER A 63 -0.98 -12.94 21.09
N ILE A 64 -0.67 -11.76 20.55
CA ILE A 64 -1.03 -10.47 21.16
C ILE A 64 -2.53 -10.40 21.43
N PRO A 65 -3.42 -10.81 20.51
CA PRO A 65 -4.85 -10.89 20.79
C PRO A 65 -5.18 -11.69 22.07
N LEU A 66 -4.59 -12.86 22.26
CA LEU A 66 -4.78 -13.66 23.48
C LEU A 66 -4.27 -12.95 24.74
N TYR A 67 -3.10 -12.34 24.65
CA TYR A 67 -2.53 -11.58 25.78
C TYR A 67 -3.41 -10.37 26.13
N MET A 68 -3.92 -9.67 25.12
CA MET A 68 -4.85 -8.56 25.32
C MET A 68 -6.13 -9.05 25.98
N ALA A 69 -6.65 -10.21 25.59
CA ALA A 69 -7.85 -10.78 26.20
C ALA A 69 -7.61 -11.08 27.69
N ALA A 70 -6.49 -11.71 28.03
CA ALA A 70 -6.10 -11.97 29.41
C ALA A 70 -5.99 -10.68 30.23
N ILE A 71 -5.27 -9.66 29.73
CA ILE A 71 -5.16 -8.36 30.42
C ILE A 71 -6.51 -7.68 30.62
N LEU A 72 -7.36 -7.68 29.59
CA LEU A 72 -8.64 -6.97 29.64
C LEU A 72 -9.59 -7.56 30.68
N VAL A 73 -9.55 -8.89 30.85
CA VAL A 73 -10.33 -9.60 31.86
C VAL A 73 -9.70 -9.46 33.25
N GLU A 74 -8.40 -9.73 33.39
CA GLU A 74 -7.71 -9.73 34.70
C GLU A 74 -7.68 -8.35 35.37
N THR A 75 -7.42 -7.29 34.60
CA THR A 75 -7.38 -5.91 35.15
C THR A 75 -8.77 -5.42 35.61
N GLY A 76 -9.82 -6.13 35.23
CA GLY A 76 -11.24 -5.81 35.35
C GLY A 76 -11.76 -5.66 36.76
N ARG A 77 -11.82 -6.81 37.44
CA ARG A 77 -12.62 -7.08 38.64
C ARG A 77 -12.21 -8.40 39.33
N ASN A 78 -10.92 -8.75 39.33
CA ASN A 78 -10.47 -10.11 39.64
C ASN A 78 -11.18 -11.16 38.74
N ALA A 79 -11.61 -10.82 37.53
CA ALA A 79 -12.26 -11.78 36.65
C ALA A 79 -11.23 -12.80 36.13
N THR A 80 -11.67 -14.03 35.90
CA THR A 80 -10.82 -15.10 35.37
C THR A 80 -11.22 -15.40 33.94
N LEU A 81 -10.26 -15.39 33.01
CA LEU A 81 -10.49 -15.85 31.64
C LEU A 81 -10.19 -17.35 31.56
N ILE A 82 -11.09 -18.14 30.97
CA ILE A 82 -10.90 -19.56 30.70
C ILE A 82 -11.19 -19.80 29.22
N PHE A 83 -10.24 -20.37 28.47
CA PHE A 83 -10.54 -20.77 27.08
C PHE A 83 -11.24 -22.12 27.08
N GLN A 84 -12.45 -22.16 26.55
CA GLN A 84 -13.18 -23.40 26.33
C GLN A 84 -13.55 -23.55 24.85
N ARG A 85 -13.76 -24.79 24.42
CA ARG A 85 -14.16 -25.09 23.04
C ARG A 85 -15.68 -25.01 22.86
N ASN A 86 -16.44 -25.25 23.92
CA ASN A 86 -17.90 -25.30 23.88
C ASN A 86 -18.49 -23.97 24.36
N TRP A 87 -19.67 -23.68 23.82
CA TRP A 87 -20.45 -22.50 24.17
C TRP A 87 -21.37 -22.90 25.33
N ASP A 88 -21.07 -22.39 26.51
CA ASP A 88 -21.98 -22.40 27.65
C ASP A 88 -22.55 -20.98 27.82
N ASP A 89 -23.63 -20.82 28.61
CA ASP A 89 -24.33 -19.53 28.85
C ASP A 89 -23.50 -18.49 29.63
N ASP A 90 -22.19 -18.73 29.80
CA ASP A 90 -21.26 -17.86 30.51
C ASP A 90 -20.86 -16.62 29.69
N PRO A 91 -20.44 -15.51 30.34
CA PRO A 91 -19.88 -14.36 29.65
C PRO A 91 -18.76 -14.78 28.70
N HIS A 92 -18.92 -14.49 27.41
CA HIS A 92 -18.04 -15.00 26.36
C HIS A 92 -17.31 -13.87 25.63
N VAL A 93 -16.04 -14.10 25.31
CA VAL A 93 -15.26 -13.24 24.41
C VAL A 93 -14.69 -14.06 23.26
N GLU A 94 -15.11 -13.74 22.04
CA GLU A 94 -14.47 -14.26 20.84
C GLU A 94 -13.40 -13.30 20.36
N VAL A 95 -12.17 -13.80 20.27
CA VAL A 95 -10.98 -13.03 19.90
C VAL A 95 -10.69 -13.23 18.41
N GLU A 96 -10.62 -12.12 17.68
CA GLU A 96 -10.28 -12.07 16.24
C GLU A 96 -11.18 -12.93 15.33
N THR A 97 -12.48 -12.96 15.61
CA THR A 97 -13.43 -13.66 14.73
C THR A 97 -13.78 -12.81 13.52
N LYS A 98 -14.15 -13.51 12.44
CA LYS A 98 -14.80 -12.91 11.28
C LYS A 98 -16.16 -12.41 11.75
N LEU A 99 -16.40 -11.11 11.61
CA LEU A 99 -17.65 -10.48 12.00
C LEU A 99 -18.72 -10.83 10.97
N TYR A 100 -19.38 -11.96 11.20
CA TYR A 100 -20.64 -12.26 10.55
C TYR A 100 -21.74 -11.52 11.30
N ILE A 101 -22.74 -11.02 10.57
CA ILE A 101 -23.92 -10.39 11.16
C ILE A 101 -24.85 -11.51 11.65
N TYR A 102 -24.45 -12.20 12.72
CA TYR A 102 -25.38 -13.00 13.51
C TYR A 102 -25.93 -12.10 14.59
N ASN A 103 -27.21 -11.76 14.48
CA ASN A 103 -27.90 -10.94 15.46
C ASN A 103 -28.40 -11.82 16.60
N GLU A 104 -27.48 -12.35 17.41
CA GLU A 104 -27.85 -12.96 18.68
C GLU A 104 -28.12 -11.85 19.70
N GLU A 105 -29.24 -11.96 20.42
CA GLU A 105 -29.59 -10.97 21.44
C GLU A 105 -28.53 -10.92 22.53
N GLY A 106 -28.02 -9.73 22.84
CA GLY A 106 -26.97 -9.53 23.84
C GLY A 106 -25.54 -9.59 23.30
N MET A 107 -25.33 -10.04 22.06
CA MET A 107 -24.02 -10.05 21.42
C MET A 107 -23.60 -8.63 21.00
N ARG A 108 -22.37 -8.24 21.37
CA ARG A 108 -21.74 -6.97 21.00
C ARG A 108 -20.46 -7.26 20.24
N TRP A 109 -20.24 -6.57 19.13
CA TRP A 109 -19.01 -6.68 18.38
C TRP A 109 -18.26 -5.36 18.38
N GLU A 110 -16.93 -5.45 18.38
CA GLU A 110 -16.05 -4.31 18.20
C GLU A 110 -15.18 -4.58 16.97
N TYR A 111 -15.39 -3.79 15.92
CA TYR A 111 -14.61 -3.88 14.70
C TYR A 111 -13.17 -3.44 14.99
N THR A 112 -12.21 -4.22 14.51
CA THR A 112 -10.79 -3.96 14.76
C THR A 112 -10.04 -3.63 13.47
N TYR A 113 -10.22 -4.44 12.43
CA TYR A 113 -9.55 -4.25 11.14
C TYR A 113 -10.24 -5.05 10.03
N SER A 114 -9.95 -4.70 8.79
CA SER A 114 -10.31 -5.52 7.62
C SER A 114 -9.23 -6.57 7.41
N THR A 115 -9.63 -7.83 7.39
CA THR A 115 -8.82 -8.96 6.93
C THR A 115 -8.96 -9.15 5.43
N GLY A 116 -8.04 -9.91 4.86
CA GLY A 116 -8.02 -10.28 3.46
C GLY A 116 -6.63 -10.76 3.08
N TYR A 117 -6.41 -10.98 1.79
CA TYR A 117 -5.11 -11.25 1.22
C TYR A 117 -4.56 -10.01 0.55
N LYS A 118 -3.28 -9.76 0.78
CA LYS A 118 -2.48 -8.73 0.13
C LYS A 118 -1.29 -9.41 -0.52
N PHE A 119 -0.72 -8.78 -1.54
CA PHE A 119 0.50 -9.28 -2.16
C PHE A 119 1.70 -8.35 -1.97
N LEU A 120 2.88 -8.93 -2.10
CA LEU A 120 4.21 -8.32 -2.08
C LEU A 120 5.02 -8.87 -3.23
N SER A 121 5.76 -8.01 -3.92
CA SER A 121 6.69 -8.42 -4.97
C SER A 121 7.79 -7.38 -5.16
N CYS A 122 8.86 -7.73 -5.86
CA CYS A 122 9.84 -6.79 -6.38
C CYS A 122 9.90 -6.78 -7.92
N TYR A 123 8.95 -7.45 -8.58
CA TYR A 123 8.85 -7.50 -10.03
C TYR A 123 8.46 -6.16 -10.67
N ALA A 124 9.30 -5.65 -11.54
CA ALA A 124 8.98 -4.45 -12.30
C ALA A 124 9.30 -4.66 -13.77
N ASP A 125 8.30 -4.50 -14.62
CA ASP A 125 8.51 -4.40 -16.06
C ASP A 125 9.11 -3.04 -16.36
N THR A 126 10.38 -3.01 -16.74
CA THR A 126 11.01 -1.82 -17.28
C THR A 126 10.52 -1.64 -18.71
N TYR A 127 9.82 -0.54 -18.97
CA TYR A 127 9.34 -0.21 -20.31
C TYR A 127 9.82 1.19 -20.68
N ILE A 128 10.26 1.32 -21.93
CA ILE A 128 10.65 2.60 -22.50
C ILE A 128 9.36 3.21 -23.05
N THR A 129 8.77 4.17 -22.34
CA THR A 129 7.68 4.98 -22.92
C THR A 129 8.26 6.18 -23.63
N PHE A 130 7.95 6.32 -24.92
CA PHE A 130 8.20 7.59 -25.61
C PHE A 130 7.24 8.69 -25.17
N ASP A 131 6.16 8.37 -24.44
CA ASP A 131 5.28 9.38 -23.83
C ASP A 131 6.08 10.41 -23.04
N PHE A 132 7.17 10.01 -22.37
CA PHE A 132 8.02 10.96 -21.68
C PHE A 132 8.57 12.08 -22.58
N TYR A 133 8.85 11.81 -23.86
CA TYR A 133 9.34 12.82 -24.80
C TYR A 133 8.23 13.77 -25.29
N VAL A 134 6.97 13.33 -25.26
CA VAL A 134 5.83 14.07 -25.84
C VAL A 134 5.02 14.80 -24.76
N THR A 135 4.92 14.23 -23.56
CA THR A 135 4.07 14.65 -22.45
C THR A 135 4.65 15.61 -21.39
N PRO A 136 5.93 16.04 -21.37
CA PRO A 136 6.40 16.89 -20.27
C PRO A 136 5.74 18.28 -20.32
N PHE A 137 5.11 18.62 -21.43
CA PHE A 137 4.44 19.89 -21.66
C PHE A 137 2.96 19.65 -21.97
N GLN A 138 2.08 20.37 -21.25
CA GLN A 138 0.65 20.37 -21.57
C GLN A 138 0.45 20.76 -23.05
N PRO A 139 -0.58 20.27 -23.76
CA PRO A 139 -0.84 20.66 -25.15
C PRO A 139 -0.87 22.18 -25.35
N ALA A 140 -1.32 22.93 -24.34
CA ALA A 140 -1.30 24.38 -24.31
C ALA A 140 0.11 24.99 -24.41
N VAL A 141 1.12 24.34 -23.83
CA VAL A 141 2.52 24.77 -23.92
C VAL A 141 3.07 24.51 -25.32
N TRP A 142 2.69 23.41 -25.97
CA TRP A 142 3.06 23.15 -27.37
C TRP A 142 2.40 24.17 -28.32
N VAL A 143 1.12 24.47 -28.12
CA VAL A 143 0.42 25.51 -28.88
C VAL A 143 1.01 26.89 -28.60
N GLY A 144 1.35 27.19 -27.34
CA GLY A 144 2.02 28.43 -26.95
C GLY A 144 3.42 28.54 -27.53
N LEU A 145 4.18 27.44 -27.59
CA LEU A 145 5.49 27.37 -28.22
C LEU A 145 5.34 27.58 -29.72
N LEU A 146 4.39 26.92 -30.39
CA LEU A 146 4.17 27.08 -31.83
C LEU A 146 3.68 28.49 -32.18
N ALA A 147 2.74 29.04 -31.40
CA ALA A 147 2.21 30.39 -31.58
C ALA A 147 3.26 31.46 -31.28
N SER A 148 4.05 31.32 -30.21
CA SER A 148 5.17 32.21 -29.94
C SER A 148 6.26 32.07 -31.00
N LEU A 149 6.54 30.88 -31.52
CA LEU A 149 7.50 30.66 -32.60
C LEU A 149 7.04 31.30 -33.91
N LEU A 150 5.74 31.26 -34.24
CA LEU A 150 5.16 31.93 -35.40
C LEU A 150 5.10 33.46 -35.23
N LEU A 151 4.69 33.94 -34.06
CA LEU A 151 4.59 35.36 -33.74
C LEU A 151 5.98 36.00 -33.65
N THR A 152 6.95 35.28 -33.08
CA THR A 152 8.36 35.66 -33.12
C THR A 152 8.90 35.58 -34.54
N PHE A 153 8.55 34.62 -35.40
CA PHE A 153 8.93 34.63 -36.82
C PHE A 153 8.45 35.89 -37.54
N MET A 154 7.20 36.31 -37.30
CA MET A 154 6.60 37.51 -37.88
C MET A 154 7.29 38.79 -37.40
N VAL A 155 7.68 38.86 -36.12
CA VAL A 155 8.36 40.02 -35.51
C VAL A 155 9.88 40.00 -35.80
N LEU A 156 10.52 38.83 -35.86
CA LEU A 156 11.95 38.60 -36.14
C LEU A 156 12.30 38.81 -37.61
N SER A 157 11.38 38.51 -38.54
CA SER A 157 11.55 38.86 -39.95
C SER A 157 11.74 40.37 -40.16
N PHE A 158 11.37 41.17 -39.14
CA PHE A 158 11.36 42.62 -39.22
C PHE A 158 12.49 43.35 -38.48
N TYR A 159 13.29 42.75 -37.57
CA TYR A 159 14.13 43.57 -36.69
C TYR A 159 15.61 43.15 -36.45
N ILE A 160 15.95 41.92 -36.01
CA ILE A 160 17.31 41.61 -35.49
C ILE A 160 17.67 40.13 -35.73
N PHE A 161 17.94 39.73 -36.98
CA PHE A 161 17.91 38.31 -37.40
C PHE A 161 19.08 37.40 -36.96
N TRP A 162 20.28 37.85 -36.54
CA TRP A 162 21.43 36.91 -36.32
C TRP A 162 22.00 36.78 -34.89
N ASN A 163 22.09 37.84 -34.07
CA ASN A 163 22.87 37.75 -32.82
C ASN A 163 22.11 37.21 -31.59
N ALA A 164 20.80 37.46 -31.48
CA ALA A 164 20.01 36.95 -30.34
C ALA A 164 19.51 35.51 -30.56
N LEU A 165 19.30 35.10 -31.81
CA LEU A 165 18.79 33.77 -32.17
C LEU A 165 19.79 32.66 -31.82
N GLY A 166 21.09 32.92 -32.01
CA GLY A 166 22.14 31.96 -31.66
C GLY A 166 22.20 31.65 -30.16
N LEU A 167 22.08 32.66 -29.30
CA LEU A 167 22.13 32.47 -27.84
C LEU A 167 20.91 31.71 -27.31
N VAL A 168 19.71 32.04 -27.79
CA VAL A 168 18.49 31.35 -27.38
C VAL A 168 18.46 29.92 -27.92
N ALA A 169 18.88 29.69 -29.17
CA ALA A 169 18.96 28.35 -29.75
C ALA A 169 19.97 27.48 -29.00
N VAL A 170 21.17 27.99 -28.70
CA VAL A 170 22.18 27.24 -27.92
C VAL A 170 21.67 26.91 -26.53
N LEU A 171 21.00 27.85 -25.84
CA LEU A 171 20.50 27.60 -24.51
C LEU A 171 19.35 26.60 -24.49
N LEU A 172 18.37 26.72 -25.40
CA LEU A 172 17.28 25.75 -25.51
C LEU A 172 17.79 24.37 -25.90
N THR A 173 18.76 24.29 -26.82
CA THR A 173 19.34 23.02 -27.24
C THR A 173 20.12 22.38 -26.09
N ASN A 174 20.88 23.17 -25.31
CA ASN A 174 21.61 22.67 -24.14
C ASN A 174 20.68 22.26 -22.99
N CYS A 175 19.62 23.01 -22.72
CA CYS A 175 18.62 22.63 -21.72
C CYS A 175 17.84 21.38 -22.15
N TYR A 176 17.40 21.31 -23.41
CA TYR A 176 16.71 20.15 -23.94
C TYR A 176 17.61 18.91 -23.92
N THR A 177 18.85 19.04 -24.37
CA THR A 177 19.84 17.94 -24.32
C THR A 177 20.15 17.55 -22.88
N GLY A 178 20.24 18.51 -21.95
CA GLY A 178 20.44 18.25 -20.53
C GLY A 178 19.29 17.50 -19.87
N ILE A 179 18.04 17.91 -20.14
CA ILE A 179 16.83 17.19 -19.68
C ILE A 179 16.79 15.80 -20.31
N MET A 180 17.05 15.70 -21.62
CA MET A 180 17.07 14.42 -22.34
C MET A 180 18.12 13.47 -21.78
N ILE A 181 19.35 13.94 -21.54
CA ILE A 181 20.42 13.13 -20.94
C ILE A 181 20.06 12.74 -19.51
N THR A 182 19.50 13.66 -18.73
CA THR A 182 19.07 13.38 -17.36
C THR A 182 18.03 12.27 -17.33
N GLU A 183 17.07 12.30 -18.24
CA GLU A 183 15.96 11.35 -18.30
C GLU A 183 16.36 10.03 -18.97
N LEU A 184 17.34 10.06 -19.88
CA LEU A 184 18.03 8.85 -20.36
C LEU A 184 18.85 8.18 -19.25
N ASN A 185 19.33 8.95 -18.28
CA ASN A 185 20.04 8.45 -17.10
C ASN A 185 19.10 8.16 -15.91
N ALA A 186 17.83 8.62 -15.98
CA ALA A 186 16.83 8.32 -14.97
C ALA A 186 16.49 6.82 -15.05
N PRO A 187 16.15 6.17 -13.91
CA PRO A 187 15.67 4.81 -13.95
C PRO A 187 14.46 4.72 -14.90
N LEU A 188 14.48 3.75 -15.81
CA LEU A 188 13.35 3.46 -16.68
C LEU A 188 12.06 3.38 -15.86
N LYS A 189 10.98 3.96 -16.39
CA LYS A 189 9.67 3.80 -15.77
C LYS A 189 9.38 2.31 -15.62
N GLN A 190 8.96 1.97 -14.42
CA GLN A 190 8.66 0.60 -14.01
C GLN A 190 7.15 0.45 -13.95
N SER A 191 6.61 -0.47 -14.74
CA SER A 191 5.23 -0.92 -14.61
C SER A 191 5.25 -2.06 -13.60
N ARG A 192 4.43 -1.97 -12.58
CA ARG A 192 4.31 -2.99 -11.54
C ARG A 192 2.84 -3.30 -11.31
N PRO A 193 2.49 -4.54 -10.98
CA PRO A 193 1.12 -4.87 -10.56
C PRO A 193 0.74 -4.09 -9.29
N GLU A 194 -0.32 -3.30 -9.37
CA GLU A 194 -0.83 -2.53 -8.23
C GLU A 194 -2.08 -3.18 -7.62
N SER A 195 -2.83 -3.90 -8.44
CA SER A 195 -4.05 -4.61 -8.05
C SER A 195 -3.92 -6.11 -8.28
N PHE A 196 -4.76 -6.89 -7.61
CA PHE A 196 -4.86 -8.32 -7.88
C PHE A 196 -5.35 -8.61 -9.32
N GLN A 197 -6.07 -7.67 -9.97
CA GLN A 197 -6.48 -7.79 -11.38
C GLN A 197 -5.31 -7.82 -12.34
N ASP A 198 -4.21 -7.16 -11.99
CA ASP A 198 -2.99 -7.16 -12.79
C ASP A 198 -2.23 -8.49 -12.70
N LEU A 199 -2.60 -9.35 -11.74
CA LEU A 199 -2.04 -10.70 -11.58
C LEU A 199 -2.72 -11.74 -12.47
N ILE A 200 -3.81 -11.41 -13.16
CA ILE A 200 -4.47 -12.34 -14.10
C ILE A 200 -3.59 -12.49 -15.34
N CYS A 201 -3.10 -13.70 -15.61
CA CYS A 201 -2.19 -13.92 -16.72
C CYS A 201 -2.88 -13.96 -18.09
N GLN A 202 -3.99 -14.71 -18.19
CA GLN A 202 -4.69 -14.99 -19.44
C GLN A 202 -6.18 -14.74 -19.26
N ASP A 203 -6.88 -14.51 -20.38
CA ASP A 203 -8.35 -14.44 -20.43
C ASP A 203 -8.99 -13.38 -19.52
N ARG A 204 -8.32 -12.23 -19.35
CA ARG A 204 -8.86 -11.10 -18.57
C ARG A 204 -10.27 -10.67 -18.99
N HIS A 205 -10.66 -10.92 -20.25
CA HIS A 205 -11.99 -10.65 -20.78
C HIS A 205 -13.11 -11.40 -20.04
N ILE A 206 -12.82 -12.57 -19.45
CA ILE A 206 -13.79 -13.38 -18.68
C ILE A 206 -14.30 -12.65 -17.44
N LEU A 207 -13.51 -11.71 -16.87
CA LEU A 207 -13.98 -10.86 -15.76
C LEU A 207 -15.25 -10.07 -16.08
N ASN A 208 -15.46 -9.76 -17.36
CA ASN A 208 -16.59 -8.99 -17.84
C ASN A 208 -17.67 -9.88 -18.47
N SER A 209 -17.44 -11.20 -18.57
CA SER A 209 -18.45 -12.12 -19.10
C SER A 209 -19.61 -12.25 -18.12
N ARG A 210 -20.82 -12.20 -18.66
CA ARG A 210 -22.07 -12.47 -17.94
C ARG A 210 -22.66 -13.83 -18.32
N ASP A 211 -22.05 -14.53 -19.27
CA ASP A 211 -22.52 -15.84 -19.70
C ASP A 211 -21.78 -16.93 -18.91
N TYR A 212 -22.54 -17.73 -18.16
CA TYR A 212 -21.98 -18.87 -17.43
C TYR A 212 -21.40 -19.92 -18.38
N LYS A 213 -21.88 -19.99 -19.62
CA LYS A 213 -21.35 -20.91 -20.64
C LYS A 213 -19.93 -20.53 -21.04
N ASP A 214 -19.63 -19.24 -21.16
CA ASP A 214 -18.27 -18.77 -21.44
C ASP A 214 -17.33 -19.12 -20.29
N ILE A 215 -17.78 -18.92 -19.05
CA ILE A 215 -17.00 -19.22 -17.85
C ILE A 215 -16.76 -20.73 -17.71
N ALA A 216 -17.78 -21.56 -17.92
CA ALA A 216 -17.67 -23.01 -17.88
C ALA A 216 -16.76 -23.54 -18.99
N LYS A 217 -16.90 -23.01 -20.21
CA LYS A 217 -16.03 -23.32 -21.34
C LYS A 217 -14.58 -22.95 -21.02
N TRP A 218 -14.34 -21.73 -20.55
CA TRP A 218 -13.02 -21.28 -20.13
C TRP A 218 -12.42 -22.19 -19.06
N ALA A 219 -13.18 -22.56 -18.02
CA ALA A 219 -12.67 -23.40 -16.94
C ALA A 219 -12.24 -24.79 -17.44
N LYS A 220 -12.96 -25.33 -18.44
CA LYS A 220 -12.60 -26.57 -19.13
C LYS A 220 -11.34 -26.40 -19.97
N ASP A 221 -11.28 -25.35 -20.79
CA ASP A 221 -10.15 -25.06 -21.68
C ASP A 221 -8.86 -24.77 -20.88
N ALA A 222 -8.98 -24.12 -19.72
CA ALA A 222 -7.90 -23.86 -18.78
C ALA A 222 -7.46 -25.10 -17.96
N ASN A 223 -8.06 -26.28 -18.18
CA ASN A 223 -7.74 -27.52 -17.48
C ASN A 223 -7.89 -27.43 -15.95
N LEU A 224 -8.87 -26.67 -15.46
CA LEU A 224 -9.02 -26.37 -14.03
C LEU A 224 -9.23 -27.66 -13.20
N ASP A 225 -10.14 -28.53 -13.63
CA ASP A 225 -10.43 -29.80 -12.92
C ASP A 225 -9.32 -30.83 -13.08
N LEU A 226 -8.59 -30.81 -14.21
CA LEU A 226 -7.46 -31.71 -14.42
C LEU A 226 -6.31 -31.43 -13.44
N TYR A 227 -6.06 -30.15 -13.13
CA TYR A 227 -5.04 -29.72 -12.17
C TYR A 227 -5.54 -29.79 -10.72
N TRP A 228 -6.60 -29.05 -10.38
CA TRP A 228 -7.07 -28.96 -8.99
C TRP A 228 -7.82 -30.20 -8.52
N GLY A 229 -8.49 -30.93 -9.41
CA GLY A 229 -9.17 -32.19 -9.07
C GLY A 229 -8.21 -33.30 -8.62
N LYS A 230 -6.92 -33.22 -8.99
CA LYS A 230 -5.85 -34.12 -8.55
C LYS A 230 -5.01 -33.55 -7.39
N SER A 231 -5.24 -32.28 -7.03
CA SER A 231 -4.49 -31.60 -5.97
C SER A 231 -4.90 -32.14 -4.60
N ASN A 232 -3.91 -32.34 -3.74
CA ASN A 232 -4.14 -32.77 -2.37
C ASN A 232 -4.17 -31.53 -1.46
N ILE A 233 -5.24 -31.41 -0.66
CA ILE A 233 -5.49 -30.29 0.25
C ILE A 233 -4.32 -30.06 1.21
N TRP A 234 -3.62 -31.12 1.60
CA TRP A 234 -2.60 -31.07 2.64
C TRP A 234 -1.20 -30.85 2.09
N LEU A 235 -0.82 -31.61 1.05
CA LEU A 235 0.51 -31.53 0.45
C LEU A 235 0.45 -31.59 -1.07
N PRO A 236 1.12 -30.67 -1.78
CA PRO A 236 1.25 -30.76 -3.23
C PRO A 236 2.03 -32.03 -3.60
N ASN A 237 1.45 -32.85 -4.48
CA ASN A 237 1.95 -34.17 -4.85
C ASN A 237 2.71 -34.18 -6.18
N ALA A 238 2.57 -33.16 -7.01
CA ALA A 238 3.19 -33.07 -8.32
C ALA A 238 3.48 -31.61 -8.69
N SER A 239 4.46 -31.42 -9.57
CA SER A 239 4.72 -30.13 -10.20
C SER A 239 3.55 -29.72 -11.10
N ASN A 240 3.31 -28.42 -11.19
CA ASN A 240 2.32 -27.90 -12.10
C ASN A 240 2.84 -27.93 -13.55
N VAL A 241 2.40 -28.91 -14.33
CA VAL A 241 2.76 -29.07 -15.75
C VAL A 241 2.12 -28.02 -16.67
N PHE A 242 1.11 -27.30 -16.19
CA PHE A 242 0.42 -26.25 -16.95
C PHE A 242 1.02 -24.86 -16.70
N ALA A 243 1.94 -24.73 -15.75
CA ALA A 243 2.53 -23.45 -15.41
C ALA A 243 3.28 -22.85 -16.60
N SER A 244 3.04 -21.56 -16.86
CA SER A 244 3.72 -20.80 -17.90
C SER A 244 4.71 -19.81 -17.28
N ASP A 245 5.91 -19.73 -17.83
CA ASP A 245 6.92 -18.73 -17.41
C ASP A 245 6.49 -17.28 -17.69
N ASN A 246 5.49 -17.09 -18.57
CA ASN A 246 4.91 -15.78 -18.86
C ASN A 246 3.91 -15.33 -17.78
N CYS A 247 3.47 -16.25 -16.92
CA CYS A 247 2.48 -16.00 -15.88
C CYS A 247 3.09 -15.78 -14.51
N PHE A 248 2.29 -15.19 -13.62
CA PHE A 248 2.70 -14.93 -12.26
C PHE A 248 2.77 -16.21 -11.43
N ARG A 249 3.81 -16.30 -10.61
CA ARG A 249 3.95 -17.26 -9.54
C ARG A 249 3.45 -16.66 -8.23
N MET A 250 2.45 -17.28 -7.63
CA MET A 250 1.77 -16.83 -6.43
C MET A 250 2.18 -17.72 -5.23
N LEU A 251 3.19 -17.27 -4.50
CA LEU A 251 3.70 -17.93 -3.30
C LEU A 251 2.99 -17.42 -2.05
N SER A 252 3.18 -18.09 -0.92
CA SER A 252 2.73 -17.60 0.39
C SER A 252 3.66 -18.07 1.48
N THR A 253 3.55 -17.48 2.67
CA THR A 253 4.26 -17.97 3.85
C THR A 253 3.83 -19.41 4.18
N PRO A 254 4.75 -20.26 4.65
CA PRO A 254 4.40 -21.61 5.08
C PRO A 254 3.64 -21.57 6.40
N THR A 255 2.81 -22.58 6.61
CA THR A 255 2.08 -22.84 7.85
C THR A 255 2.25 -24.30 8.26
N GLU A 256 2.25 -24.57 9.55
CA GLU A 256 2.33 -25.94 10.07
C GLU A 256 0.93 -26.55 10.18
N THR A 257 0.77 -27.76 9.64
CA THR A 257 -0.49 -28.53 9.73
C THR A 257 -0.26 -29.87 10.44
N ALA A 258 -1.34 -30.64 10.62
CA ALA A 258 -1.26 -32.02 11.15
C ALA A 258 -0.31 -32.93 10.35
N TYR A 259 -0.19 -32.65 9.05
CA TYR A 259 0.46 -33.52 8.08
C TYR A 259 1.85 -33.01 7.66
N GLY A 260 2.27 -31.85 8.18
CA GLY A 260 3.53 -31.19 7.86
C GLY A 260 3.36 -29.70 7.53
N ALA A 261 4.46 -29.03 7.18
CA ALA A 261 4.41 -27.66 6.69
C ALA A 261 3.90 -27.60 5.24
N THR A 262 3.07 -26.60 4.95
CA THR A 262 2.50 -26.35 3.61
C THR A 262 2.32 -24.85 3.40
N TYR A 263 1.83 -24.42 2.24
CA TYR A 263 1.65 -23.01 1.91
C TYR A 263 0.20 -22.53 2.14
N VAL A 264 0.03 -21.44 2.89
CA VAL A 264 -1.31 -20.91 3.27
C VAL A 264 -2.16 -20.62 2.04
N TRP A 265 -1.61 -19.96 1.02
CA TRP A 265 -2.36 -19.59 -0.18
C TRP A 265 -2.71 -20.80 -1.04
N TYR A 266 -1.77 -21.74 -1.22
CA TYR A 266 -2.04 -22.98 -1.94
C TYR A 266 -3.20 -23.75 -1.30
N THR A 267 -3.13 -23.99 0.02
CA THR A 267 -4.19 -24.70 0.74
C THR A 267 -5.52 -23.96 0.68
N HIS A 268 -5.50 -22.62 0.79
CA HIS A 268 -6.69 -21.79 0.61
C HIS A 268 -7.33 -22.00 -0.78
N LEU A 269 -6.54 -21.95 -1.85
CA LEU A 269 -7.01 -22.17 -3.22
C LEU A 269 -7.58 -23.57 -3.44
N VAL A 270 -6.92 -24.61 -2.91
CA VAL A 270 -7.42 -25.99 -3.01
C VAL A 270 -8.77 -26.12 -2.31
N VAL A 271 -8.90 -25.60 -1.08
CA VAL A 271 -10.16 -25.63 -0.32
C VAL A 271 -11.25 -24.85 -1.05
N LYS A 272 -10.93 -23.65 -1.54
CA LYS A 272 -11.84 -22.82 -2.34
C LYS A 272 -12.32 -23.54 -3.59
N TYR A 273 -11.42 -24.24 -4.27
CA TYR A 273 -11.74 -25.06 -5.43
C TYR A 273 -12.76 -26.14 -5.08
N PHE A 274 -12.50 -26.96 -4.05
CA PHE A 274 -13.37 -28.08 -3.72
C PHE A 274 -14.73 -27.68 -3.14
N ILE A 275 -14.79 -26.62 -2.32
CA ILE A 275 -16.02 -26.21 -1.64
C ILE A 275 -16.89 -25.32 -2.54
N ASP A 276 -16.27 -24.30 -3.15
CA ASP A 276 -17.01 -23.25 -3.85
C ASP A 276 -17.02 -23.49 -5.37
N ILE A 277 -15.84 -23.60 -5.99
CA ILE A 277 -15.72 -23.53 -7.45
C ILE A 277 -16.19 -24.83 -8.12
N LYS A 278 -15.83 -26.00 -7.60
CA LYS A 278 -16.25 -27.28 -8.16
C LYS A 278 -17.77 -27.44 -8.13
N LYS A 279 -18.42 -26.95 -7.06
CA LYS A 279 -19.88 -26.92 -6.97
C LYS A 279 -20.46 -25.98 -8.03
N LEU A 280 -19.91 -24.77 -8.13
CA LEU A 280 -20.32 -23.77 -9.12
C LEU A 280 -20.21 -24.32 -10.57
N LEU A 281 -19.09 -24.94 -10.92
CA LEU A 281 -18.88 -25.51 -12.25
C LEU A 281 -19.88 -26.64 -12.57
N LYS A 282 -20.20 -27.49 -11.60
CA LYS A 282 -21.25 -28.51 -11.76
C LYS A 282 -22.63 -27.88 -11.95
N ASP A 283 -22.93 -26.81 -11.23
CA ASP A 283 -24.21 -26.11 -11.36
C ASP A 283 -24.35 -25.43 -12.74
N PHE A 284 -23.24 -24.97 -13.33
CA PHE A 284 -23.19 -24.50 -14.72
C PHE A 284 -23.44 -25.62 -15.73
N GLU A 285 -22.79 -26.78 -15.58
CA GLU A 285 -23.00 -27.94 -16.45
C GLU A 285 -24.46 -28.43 -16.43
N LEU A 286 -25.10 -28.36 -15.27
CA LEU A 286 -26.49 -28.78 -15.09
C LEU A 286 -27.51 -27.70 -15.49
N ASN A 287 -27.08 -26.54 -15.99
CA ASN A 287 -27.91 -25.36 -16.29
C ASN A 287 -28.83 -24.96 -15.11
N LYS A 288 -28.41 -25.22 -13.86
CA LYS A 288 -29.22 -24.97 -12.67
C LYS A 288 -29.10 -23.53 -12.17
N GLU A 289 -28.01 -22.86 -12.50
CA GLU A 289 -27.73 -21.53 -11.97
C GLU A 289 -27.99 -20.44 -13.01
N THR A 290 -28.85 -19.48 -12.65
CA THR A 290 -29.03 -18.24 -13.41
C THR A 290 -27.78 -17.36 -13.24
N SER A 291 -27.19 -16.91 -14.36
CA SER A 291 -26.00 -16.03 -14.43
C SER A 291 -26.04 -14.78 -13.54
N ALA A 292 -27.23 -14.34 -13.12
CA ALA A 292 -27.45 -13.17 -12.28
C ALA A 292 -26.78 -13.20 -10.88
N LYS A 293 -26.19 -14.33 -10.43
CA LYS A 293 -25.64 -14.47 -9.07
C LYS A 293 -24.12 -14.51 -8.96
N ILE A 294 -23.37 -14.56 -10.06
CA ILE A 294 -21.91 -14.65 -9.97
C ILE A 294 -21.33 -13.26 -9.73
N THR A 295 -20.78 -13.04 -8.53
CA THR A 295 -20.12 -11.77 -8.21
C THR A 295 -18.79 -11.66 -8.95
N LYS A 296 -18.40 -10.43 -9.34
CA LYS A 296 -17.08 -10.16 -9.94
C LYS A 296 -15.92 -10.69 -9.08
N ALA A 297 -16.08 -10.66 -7.75
CA ALA A 297 -15.12 -11.23 -6.81
C ALA A 297 -14.95 -12.75 -6.97
N ARG A 298 -16.03 -13.51 -7.21
CA ARG A 298 -15.94 -14.96 -7.48
C ARG A 298 -15.26 -15.24 -8.81
N LEU A 299 -15.60 -14.51 -9.87
CA LEU A 299 -14.91 -14.64 -11.17
C LEU A 299 -13.43 -14.35 -11.05
N PHE A 300 -13.09 -13.31 -10.30
CA PHE A 300 -11.72 -12.95 -10.03
C PHE A 300 -10.93 -14.10 -9.37
N TYR A 301 -11.52 -14.77 -8.37
CA TYR A 301 -10.93 -15.98 -7.77
C TYR A 301 -10.76 -17.14 -8.75
N ILE A 302 -11.77 -17.38 -9.59
CA ILE A 302 -11.73 -18.42 -10.62
C ILE A 302 -10.56 -18.20 -11.58
N LEU A 303 -10.32 -16.96 -12.00
CA LEU A 303 -9.20 -16.62 -12.87
C LEU A 303 -7.84 -16.75 -12.16
N LEU A 304 -7.76 -16.42 -10.87
CA LEU A 304 -6.54 -16.67 -10.09
C LEU A 304 -6.24 -18.15 -9.87
N LEU A 305 -7.23 -19.03 -10.01
CA LEU A 305 -7.06 -20.49 -10.00
C LEU A 305 -6.56 -21.05 -11.34
N ASN A 306 -6.36 -20.22 -12.38
CA ASN A 306 -5.86 -20.69 -13.67
C ASN A 306 -4.51 -21.43 -13.49
N PRO A 307 -4.41 -22.73 -13.87
CA PRO A 307 -3.19 -23.52 -13.75
C PRO A 307 -1.99 -22.98 -14.54
N ALA A 308 -2.16 -21.98 -15.41
CA ALA A 308 -1.06 -21.24 -16.01
C ALA A 308 -0.19 -20.53 -14.94
N HIS A 309 -0.76 -20.22 -13.77
CA HIS A 309 -0.03 -19.74 -12.60
C HIS A 309 0.66 -20.86 -11.85
N ASN A 310 1.83 -20.56 -11.29
CA ASN A 310 2.50 -21.48 -10.37
C ASN A 310 2.26 -21.05 -8.92
N TYR A 311 2.05 -22.01 -8.03
CA TYR A 311 1.71 -21.75 -6.61
C TYR A 311 2.76 -22.27 -5.64
N LEU A 312 3.86 -22.82 -6.16
CA LEU A 312 4.94 -23.43 -5.40
C LEU A 312 6.30 -22.88 -5.85
N PRO A 313 7.32 -22.86 -4.96
CA PRO A 313 8.67 -22.43 -5.35
C PRO A 313 9.34 -23.35 -6.38
N ASN A 314 10.33 -22.83 -7.10
CA ASN A 314 11.01 -23.52 -8.21
C ASN A 314 11.69 -24.80 -7.75
N SER A 315 12.33 -24.73 -6.59
CA SER A 315 13.10 -25.81 -6.00
C SER A 315 12.31 -26.60 -4.97
N PHE A 316 10.98 -26.63 -5.08
CA PHE A 316 10.15 -27.47 -4.22
C PHE A 316 10.39 -28.96 -4.51
N ASN A 317 10.72 -29.74 -3.48
CA ASN A 317 11.03 -31.16 -3.63
C ASN A 317 9.82 -32.06 -3.34
N PHE A 318 9.09 -32.44 -4.39
CA PHE A 318 7.91 -33.32 -4.29
C PHE A 318 8.19 -34.73 -3.77
N THR A 319 9.44 -35.20 -3.79
CA THR A 319 9.79 -36.53 -3.26
C THR A 319 9.86 -36.55 -1.73
N LYS A 320 10.06 -35.38 -1.10
CA LYS A 320 10.17 -35.25 0.34
C LYS A 320 8.77 -35.14 0.97
N ARG A 321 8.41 -36.12 1.81
CA ARG A 321 7.08 -36.16 2.43
C ARG A 321 6.84 -35.10 3.52
N LYS A 322 7.91 -34.60 4.15
CA LYS A 322 7.82 -33.64 5.26
C LYS A 322 8.86 -32.54 5.08
N HIS A 323 8.39 -31.30 5.03
CA HIS A 323 9.24 -30.12 5.06
C HIS A 323 9.09 -29.40 6.40
N THR A 324 10.13 -28.68 6.80
CA THR A 324 10.05 -27.75 7.93
C THR A 324 9.53 -26.40 7.45
N THR A 325 8.90 -25.63 8.33
CA THR A 325 8.45 -24.27 7.98
C THR A 325 9.61 -23.37 7.55
N THR A 326 10.78 -23.51 8.18
CA THR A 326 11.98 -22.75 7.81
C THR A 326 12.47 -23.09 6.41
N GLU A 327 12.55 -24.38 6.06
CA GLU A 327 12.94 -24.82 4.72
C GLU A 327 12.00 -24.27 3.64
N LEU A 328 10.68 -24.34 3.87
CA LEU A 328 9.70 -23.81 2.92
C LEU A 328 9.75 -22.28 2.81
N GLN A 329 10.03 -21.59 3.91
CA GLN A 329 10.21 -20.14 3.94
C GLN A 329 11.45 -19.75 3.13
N ASP A 330 12.55 -20.48 3.29
CA ASP A 330 13.79 -20.22 2.56
C ASP A 330 13.61 -20.38 1.04
N LEU A 331 12.83 -21.38 0.62
CA LEU A 331 12.48 -21.59 -0.78
C LEU A 331 11.66 -20.43 -1.35
N VAL A 332 10.71 -19.91 -0.56
CA VAL A 332 9.86 -18.78 -0.95
C VAL A 332 10.68 -17.49 -1.05
N GLU A 333 11.54 -17.22 -0.06
CA GLU A 333 12.45 -16.07 -0.06
C GLU A 333 13.35 -16.08 -1.31
N ARG A 334 13.96 -17.23 -1.62
CA ARG A 334 14.85 -17.40 -2.77
C ARG A 334 14.17 -17.05 -4.09
N ASP A 335 12.89 -17.39 -4.27
CA ASP A 335 12.14 -17.07 -5.48
C ASP A 335 11.67 -15.61 -5.51
N ILE A 336 11.30 -15.02 -4.36
CA ILE A 336 10.82 -13.63 -4.26
C ILE A 336 11.92 -12.61 -4.52
N ILE A 337 13.15 -12.88 -4.07
CA ILE A 337 14.26 -11.95 -4.24
C ILE A 337 14.73 -11.86 -5.71
N ILE A 338 14.20 -12.67 -6.63
CA ILE A 338 14.53 -12.61 -8.06
C ILE A 338 13.56 -11.66 -8.77
N CYS A 339 13.82 -10.36 -8.70
CA CYS A 339 12.94 -9.30 -9.21
C CYS A 339 12.71 -9.32 -10.72
N LYS A 340 13.52 -10.04 -11.50
CA LYS A 340 13.29 -10.26 -12.94
C LYS A 340 12.20 -11.30 -13.23
N LYS A 341 11.82 -12.10 -12.23
CA LYS A 341 10.78 -13.11 -12.35
C LYS A 341 9.46 -12.58 -11.81
N LYS A 342 8.38 -12.97 -12.47
CA LYS A 342 6.98 -12.66 -12.12
C LYS A 342 6.52 -13.38 -10.85
N THR A 343 7.17 -13.14 -9.71
CA THR A 343 6.91 -13.81 -8.43
C THR A 343 6.23 -12.86 -7.43
N PHE A 344 5.18 -13.33 -6.78
CA PHE A 344 4.40 -12.61 -5.79
C PHE A 344 4.28 -13.45 -4.53
N LEU A 345 4.43 -12.81 -3.37
CA LEU A 345 4.07 -13.37 -2.09
C LEU A 345 2.68 -12.89 -1.72
N ILE A 346 1.78 -13.80 -1.38
CA ILE A 346 0.41 -13.53 -0.94
C ILE A 346 0.28 -13.94 0.52
N GLY A 347 -0.31 -13.06 1.33
CA GLY A 347 -0.51 -13.28 2.77
C GLY A 347 -1.47 -12.26 3.35
N THR A 348 -1.71 -12.33 4.66
CA THR A 348 -2.49 -11.27 5.33
C THR A 348 -1.68 -9.96 5.35
N PRO A 349 -2.34 -8.79 5.46
CA PRO A 349 -1.65 -7.50 5.45
C PRO A 349 -0.51 -7.41 6.48
N GLU A 350 -0.70 -7.98 7.66
CA GLU A 350 0.30 -7.95 8.74
C GLU A 350 1.52 -8.81 8.40
N LEU A 351 1.30 -10.01 7.84
CA LEU A 351 2.39 -10.89 7.40
C LEU A 351 3.17 -10.23 6.26
N ILE A 352 2.47 -9.59 5.32
CA ILE A 352 3.07 -8.88 4.19
C ILE A 352 3.88 -7.66 4.66
N GLU A 353 3.38 -6.86 5.60
CA GLU A 353 4.12 -5.73 6.17
C GLU A 353 5.39 -6.22 6.90
N GLY A 354 5.28 -7.27 7.72
CA GLY A 354 6.42 -7.86 8.39
C GLY A 354 7.47 -8.44 7.42
N GLU A 355 7.03 -9.15 6.38
CA GLU A 355 7.92 -9.69 5.35
C GLU A 355 8.59 -8.55 4.57
N MET A 356 7.84 -7.50 4.22
CA MET A 356 8.38 -6.34 3.49
C MET A 356 9.44 -5.62 4.31
N ASP A 357 9.22 -5.41 5.62
CA ASP A 357 10.21 -4.84 6.53
C ASP A 357 11.48 -5.69 6.58
N PHE A 358 11.34 -7.03 6.65
CA PHE A 358 12.47 -7.96 6.62
C PHE A 358 13.23 -7.91 5.29
N LEU A 359 12.53 -8.05 4.16
CA LEU A 359 13.14 -8.09 2.83
C LEU A 359 13.82 -6.78 2.46
N THR A 360 13.21 -5.64 2.78
CA THR A 360 13.80 -4.31 2.52
C THR A 360 15.09 -4.11 3.33
N LYS A 361 15.14 -4.61 4.57
CA LYS A 361 16.34 -4.53 5.41
C LYS A 361 17.42 -5.50 4.94
N SER A 362 17.04 -6.71 4.54
CA SER A 362 17.96 -7.79 4.14
C SER A 362 18.50 -7.61 2.72
N TYR A 363 17.74 -6.95 1.84
CA TYR A 363 18.04 -6.79 0.41
C TYR A 363 17.90 -5.33 -0.03
N PRO A 364 18.73 -4.40 0.49
CA PRO A 364 18.63 -2.96 0.21
C PRO A 364 18.77 -2.57 -1.27
N SER A 365 19.38 -3.40 -2.11
CA SER A 365 19.47 -3.17 -3.56
C SER A 365 18.14 -3.39 -4.29
N LYS A 366 17.16 -4.03 -3.64
CA LYS A 366 15.89 -4.43 -4.22
C LYS A 366 14.76 -3.57 -3.67
N LYS A 367 13.93 -3.06 -4.58
CA LYS A 367 12.72 -2.31 -4.21
C LYS A 367 11.54 -3.27 -4.17
N PHE A 368 11.08 -3.59 -2.96
CA PHE A 368 9.85 -4.34 -2.75
C PHE A 368 8.66 -3.38 -2.71
N TYR A 369 7.52 -3.85 -3.17
CA TYR A 369 6.27 -3.11 -3.17
C TYR A 369 5.11 -4.04 -2.83
N SER A 370 4.11 -3.48 -2.16
CA SER A 370 2.89 -4.19 -1.81
C SER A 370 1.73 -3.69 -2.67
N GLY A 371 0.85 -4.61 -3.07
CA GLY A 371 -0.38 -4.26 -3.79
C GLY A 371 -1.25 -3.28 -3.00
N SER A 372 -2.05 -2.48 -3.69
CA SER A 372 -2.96 -1.52 -3.05
C SER A 372 -4.26 -2.20 -2.58
N ASP A 373 -4.71 -3.22 -3.30
CA ASP A 373 -5.97 -3.91 -3.05
C ASP A 373 -5.87 -5.05 -2.02
N LEU A 374 -7.00 -5.30 -1.37
CA LEU A 374 -7.24 -6.47 -0.53
C LEU A 374 -8.19 -7.43 -1.23
N LEU A 375 -7.79 -8.69 -1.31
CA LEU A 375 -8.62 -9.77 -1.82
C LEU A 375 -9.38 -10.44 -0.66
N GLU A 376 -10.64 -10.82 -0.87
CA GLU A 376 -11.49 -11.39 0.19
C GLU A 376 -11.57 -10.48 1.43
N VAL A 377 -11.97 -9.22 1.20
CA VAL A 377 -12.12 -8.27 2.29
C VAL A 377 -13.20 -8.76 3.25
N GLU A 378 -12.74 -9.13 4.44
CA GLU A 378 -13.58 -9.55 5.55
C GLU A 378 -13.40 -8.56 6.69
N ARG A 379 -14.45 -8.37 7.49
CA ARG A 379 -14.35 -7.55 8.70
C ARG A 379 -13.98 -8.45 9.85
N SER A 380 -12.91 -8.13 10.55
CA SER A 380 -12.47 -8.86 11.75
C SER A 380 -12.62 -8.00 12.99
N GLY A 381 -13.00 -8.64 14.08
CA GLY A 381 -13.31 -7.96 15.32
C GLY A 381 -13.27 -8.89 16.51
N TRP A 382 -13.73 -8.37 17.62
CA TRP A 382 -13.96 -9.14 18.83
C TRP A 382 -15.44 -9.15 19.12
N THR A 383 -15.94 -10.30 19.54
CA THR A 383 -17.33 -10.49 19.95
C THR A 383 -17.38 -10.62 21.46
N PHE A 384 -18.33 -9.96 22.10
CA PHE A 384 -18.58 -10.01 23.54
C PHE A 384 -20.03 -10.40 23.76
N LEU A 385 -20.26 -11.47 24.53
CA LEU A 385 -21.59 -11.91 24.94
C LEU A 385 -21.64 -11.91 26.47
N GLY A 386 -22.67 -11.29 27.06
CA GLY A 386 -22.82 -11.23 28.51
C GLY A 386 -21.93 -10.20 29.24
N GLY A 387 -21.82 -10.36 30.57
CA GLY A 387 -21.03 -9.48 31.46
C GLY A 387 -21.63 -8.10 31.78
N GLY A 388 -22.88 -7.87 31.38
CA GLY A 388 -23.68 -6.73 31.81
C GLY A 388 -24.35 -6.99 33.18
N ARG A 389 -24.64 -5.94 33.96
CA ARG A 389 -25.19 -6.07 35.33
C ARG A 389 -26.63 -6.64 35.38
N SER A 390 -27.29 -6.83 34.24
CA SER A 390 -28.61 -7.44 34.19
C SER A 390 -28.80 -8.17 32.86
N PRO A 391 -29.35 -9.40 32.86
CA PRO A 391 -29.75 -10.10 31.63
C PRO A 391 -30.81 -9.32 30.82
N VAL A 392 -31.51 -8.37 31.46
CA VAL A 392 -32.53 -7.52 30.83
C VAL A 392 -31.95 -6.17 30.36
N SER A 393 -30.85 -5.70 30.97
CA SER A 393 -30.22 -4.43 30.61
C SER A 393 -29.04 -4.66 29.68
N ARG A 394 -29.18 -4.18 28.43
CA ARG A 394 -28.17 -4.14 27.35
C ARG A 394 -26.88 -3.36 27.68
N SER A 395 -26.56 -3.21 28.97
CA SER A 395 -25.38 -2.53 29.49
C SER A 395 -24.09 -3.17 28.97
N ILE A 396 -23.20 -2.33 28.45
CA ILE A 396 -21.91 -2.73 27.91
C ILE A 396 -21.03 -3.25 29.06
N SER A 397 -20.47 -4.45 28.93
CA SER A 397 -19.58 -5.01 29.95
C SER A 397 -18.35 -4.12 30.16
N PRO A 398 -17.79 -4.01 31.37
CA PRO A 398 -16.56 -3.25 31.61
C PRO A 398 -15.39 -3.75 30.76
N VAL A 399 -15.34 -5.06 30.47
CA VAL A 399 -14.33 -5.69 29.60
C VAL A 399 -14.44 -5.14 28.18
N HIS A 400 -15.65 -5.11 27.62
CA HIS A 400 -15.90 -4.54 26.29
C HIS A 400 -15.55 -3.05 26.25
N GLN A 401 -15.97 -2.24 27.24
CA GLN A 401 -15.63 -0.81 27.28
C GLN A 401 -14.12 -0.55 27.25
N ARG A 402 -13.34 -1.34 27.99
CA ARG A 402 -11.88 -1.23 28.01
C ARG A 402 -11.26 -1.66 26.69
N PHE A 403 -11.75 -2.75 26.10
CA PHE A 403 -11.28 -3.19 24.79
C PHE A 403 -11.52 -2.10 23.74
N LYS A 404 -12.75 -1.59 23.70
CA LYS A 404 -13.16 -0.49 22.84
C LYS A 404 -12.23 0.72 22.99
N ALA A 405 -11.89 1.10 24.22
CA ALA A 405 -10.93 2.19 24.47
C ALA A 405 -9.54 1.92 23.86
N ARG A 406 -9.02 0.68 23.93
CA ARG A 406 -7.71 0.30 23.35
C ARG A 406 -7.71 0.23 21.83
N VAL A 407 -8.84 -0.16 21.22
CA VAL A 407 -9.01 -0.16 19.77
C VAL A 407 -9.06 1.28 19.26
N HIS A 408 -9.91 2.13 19.84
CA HIS A 408 -10.03 3.53 19.44
C HIS A 408 -8.75 4.34 19.69
N SER A 409 -7.97 4.00 20.72
CA SER A 409 -6.68 4.65 20.96
C SER A 409 -5.56 4.21 20.00
N GLY A 410 -5.82 3.24 19.10
CA GLY A 410 -4.82 2.71 18.16
C GLY A 410 -3.75 1.80 18.81
N ILE A 411 -3.89 1.47 20.09
CA ILE A 411 -2.92 0.59 20.79
C ILE A 411 -2.97 -0.81 20.19
N TYR A 412 -4.18 -1.32 19.93
CA TYR A 412 -4.37 -2.66 19.35
C TYR A 412 -3.69 -2.80 17.98
N SER A 413 -3.89 -1.82 17.08
CA SER A 413 -3.29 -1.85 15.74
C SER A 413 -1.76 -1.68 15.77
N ARG A 414 -1.23 -0.88 16.70
CA ARG A 414 0.22 -0.76 16.90
C ARG A 414 0.83 -2.07 17.40
N LEU A 415 0.19 -2.73 18.36
CA LEU A 415 0.67 -4.01 18.89
C LEU A 415 0.71 -5.09 17.81
N ARG A 416 -0.35 -5.24 17.01
CA ARG A 416 -0.38 -6.23 15.90
C ARG A 416 0.76 -6.03 14.90
N ARG A 417 1.09 -4.78 14.53
CA ARG A 417 2.25 -4.49 13.66
C ARG A 417 3.58 -4.89 14.31
N GLU A 418 3.77 -4.59 15.59
CA GLU A 418 4.98 -5.02 16.32
C GLU A 418 5.06 -6.54 16.46
N MET A 419 3.94 -7.25 16.58
CA MET A 419 3.89 -8.72 16.55
C MET A 419 4.42 -9.25 15.22
N ALA A 420 3.90 -8.73 14.11
CA ALA A 420 4.31 -9.15 12.77
C ALA A 420 5.80 -8.86 12.51
N ARG A 421 6.32 -7.72 12.97
CA ARG A 421 7.75 -7.40 12.91
C ARG A 421 8.60 -8.36 13.75
N ASN A 422 8.12 -8.70 14.94
CA ASN A 422 8.83 -9.61 15.85
C ASN A 422 8.94 -11.03 15.29
N MET A 423 7.97 -11.48 14.48
CA MET A 423 8.02 -12.80 13.82
C MET A 423 9.28 -13.00 12.97
N TRP A 424 9.85 -11.91 12.44
CA TRP A 424 10.99 -11.96 11.53
C TRP A 424 12.32 -11.54 12.16
N LYS A 425 12.35 -11.14 13.45
CA LYS A 425 13.55 -10.63 14.11
C LYS A 425 14.74 -11.60 14.13
N GLN A 426 14.46 -12.91 14.23
CA GLN A 426 15.49 -13.95 14.30
C GLN A 426 15.80 -14.60 12.95
N ARG A 427 15.08 -14.24 11.89
CA ARG A 427 15.27 -14.81 10.56
C ARG A 427 16.58 -14.29 9.97
N ARG A 428 17.34 -15.20 9.34
CA ARG A 428 18.54 -14.87 8.58
C ARG A 428 18.19 -14.86 7.08
N PRO A 429 18.73 -13.94 6.29
CA PRO A 429 18.49 -13.93 4.86
C PRO A 429 19.08 -15.17 4.19
N VAL A 430 18.39 -15.70 3.17
CA VAL A 430 18.83 -16.91 2.45
C VAL A 430 20.00 -16.68 1.51
N ALA A 431 20.27 -15.42 1.19
CA ALA A 431 21.32 -14.99 0.28
C ALA A 431 21.81 -13.60 0.69
N ASN A 432 23.09 -13.33 0.47
CA ASN A 432 23.65 -12.00 0.64
C ASN A 432 23.20 -11.10 -0.51
N ASP A 433 22.91 -9.85 -0.21
CA ASP A 433 22.63 -8.85 -1.23
C ASP A 433 23.93 -8.30 -1.81
N THR A 434 24.38 -8.91 -2.91
CA THR A 434 25.63 -8.52 -3.59
C THR A 434 25.43 -7.53 -4.72
N SER A 435 24.19 -7.08 -4.97
CA SER A 435 23.93 -6.15 -6.08
C SER A 435 24.24 -4.73 -5.65
N ASP A 436 24.95 -3.98 -6.50
CA ASP A 436 25.22 -2.57 -6.24
C ASP A 436 23.90 -1.82 -6.11
N ILE A 437 23.79 -1.00 -5.05
CA ILE A 437 22.64 -0.12 -4.85
C ILE A 437 22.74 0.99 -5.89
N ILE A 438 22.19 0.75 -7.07
CA ILE A 438 22.00 1.79 -8.07
C ILE A 438 20.83 2.64 -7.58
N SER A 439 21.16 3.59 -6.71
CA SER A 439 20.23 4.64 -6.32
C SER A 439 19.85 5.38 -7.59
N SER A 440 18.58 5.30 -7.96
CA SER A 440 18.02 6.17 -9.00
C SER A 440 18.39 7.61 -8.65
N MET A 441 19.10 8.29 -9.53
CA MET A 441 19.42 9.69 -9.37
C MET A 441 18.10 10.46 -9.48
N GLY A 442 17.42 10.67 -8.35
CA GLY A 442 16.19 11.45 -8.31
C GLY A 442 16.49 12.87 -8.79
N MET A 443 15.50 13.51 -9.41
CA MET A 443 15.53 14.94 -9.74
C MET A 443 15.61 15.88 -8.51
N ASP A 444 15.92 15.36 -7.34
CA ASP A 444 15.94 16.11 -6.10
C ASP A 444 17.16 17.03 -6.02
N GLY A 445 16.86 18.32 -5.86
CA GLY A 445 17.80 19.37 -5.49
C GLY A 445 18.68 19.88 -6.62
N ARG A 446 19.51 19.02 -7.22
CA ARG A 446 20.63 19.49 -8.09
C ARG A 446 20.16 20.08 -9.42
N LEU A 447 19.19 19.44 -10.08
CA LEU A 447 18.61 19.97 -11.32
C LEU A 447 17.75 21.19 -11.06
N VAL A 448 16.99 21.18 -9.96
CA VAL A 448 16.20 22.34 -9.53
C VAL A 448 17.10 23.54 -9.25
N THR A 449 18.24 23.36 -8.58
CA THR A 449 19.22 24.44 -8.39
C THR A 449 19.78 24.94 -9.71
N LEU A 450 19.96 24.08 -10.71
CA LEU A 450 20.46 24.50 -12.03
C LEU A 450 19.41 25.36 -12.77
N PHE A 451 18.13 24.98 -12.72
CA PHE A 451 17.03 25.80 -13.23
C PHE A 451 16.88 27.13 -12.48
N ILE A 452 17.03 27.14 -11.16
CA ILE A 452 16.99 28.37 -10.36
C ILE A 452 18.14 29.30 -10.75
N ILE A 453 19.37 28.78 -10.87
CA ILE A 453 20.54 29.58 -11.27
C ILE A 453 20.37 30.12 -12.68
N CYS A 454 19.96 29.28 -13.65
CA CYS A 454 19.68 29.72 -15.01
C CYS A 454 18.57 30.79 -15.05
N GLY A 455 17.49 30.58 -14.30
CA GLY A 455 16.39 31.56 -14.20
C GLY A 455 16.84 32.90 -13.62
N ALA A 456 17.65 32.87 -12.56
CA ALA A 456 18.21 34.08 -11.95
C ALA A 456 19.16 34.82 -12.90
N LEU A 457 20.04 34.09 -13.61
CA LEU A 457 20.93 34.68 -14.60
C LEU A 457 20.15 35.34 -15.76
N PHE A 458 19.07 34.70 -16.23
CA PHE A 458 18.17 35.28 -17.23
C PHE A 458 17.49 36.55 -16.73
N LEU A 459 17.01 36.55 -15.49
CA LEU A 459 16.38 37.70 -14.87
C LEU A 459 17.36 38.89 -14.82
N VAL A 460 18.58 38.65 -14.33
CA VAL A 460 19.63 39.67 -14.24
C VAL A 460 19.99 40.20 -15.63
N ALA A 461 20.20 39.31 -16.61
CA ALA A 461 20.49 39.71 -18.00
C ALA A 461 19.36 40.57 -18.60
N SER A 462 18.10 40.22 -18.31
CA SER A 462 16.93 40.97 -18.77
C SER A 462 16.88 42.37 -18.13
N ILE A 463 17.18 42.49 -16.84
CA ILE A 463 17.23 43.78 -16.14
C ILE A 463 18.33 44.68 -16.73
N VAL A 464 19.54 44.14 -16.91
CA VAL A 464 20.67 44.88 -17.50
C VAL A 464 20.32 45.35 -18.92
N PHE A 465 19.72 44.48 -19.73
CA PHE A 465 19.28 44.81 -21.08
C PHE A 465 18.24 45.94 -21.09
N MET A 466 17.23 45.88 -20.20
CA MET A 466 16.24 46.95 -20.06
C MET A 466 16.89 48.28 -19.67
N GLY A 467 17.89 48.26 -18.79
CA GLY A 467 18.68 49.45 -18.44
C GLY A 467 19.45 50.04 -19.62
N GLU A 468 20.09 49.20 -20.45
CA GLU A 468 20.80 49.67 -21.64
C GLU A 468 19.87 50.26 -22.71
N VAL A 469 18.68 49.68 -22.89
CA VAL A 469 17.67 50.19 -23.84
C VAL A 469 17.19 51.57 -23.39
N GLN A 470 16.88 51.74 -22.11
CA GLN A 470 16.48 53.03 -21.53
C GLN A 470 17.58 54.08 -21.66
N ASP A 471 18.85 53.74 -21.39
CA ASP A 471 19.98 54.66 -21.55
C ASP A 471 20.19 55.09 -23.02
N LYS A 472 20.07 54.15 -23.98
CA LYS A 472 20.15 54.47 -25.41
C LYS A 472 19.02 55.39 -25.86
N GLU A 473 17.80 55.13 -25.41
CA GLU A 473 16.64 55.96 -25.74
C GLU A 473 16.77 57.37 -25.15
N LEU A 474 17.23 57.48 -23.89
CA LEU A 474 17.53 58.75 -23.24
C LEU A 474 18.62 59.54 -23.99
N LYS A 475 19.72 58.89 -24.35
CA LYS A 475 20.81 59.52 -25.14
C LYS A 475 20.33 59.99 -26.51
N ASN A 476 19.49 59.21 -27.18
CA ASN A 476 18.90 59.61 -28.46
C ASN A 476 17.96 60.82 -28.31
N ASN A 477 17.12 60.84 -27.27
CA ASN A 477 16.24 61.96 -26.97
C ASN A 477 17.04 63.24 -26.64
N LEU A 478 18.09 63.14 -25.82
CA LEU A 478 19.01 64.25 -25.53
C LEU A 478 19.69 64.78 -26.78
N LYS A 479 20.19 63.89 -27.66
CA LYS A 479 20.84 64.27 -28.91
C LYS A 479 19.87 64.97 -29.88
N ASN A 480 18.62 64.51 -29.94
CA ASN A 480 17.57 65.17 -30.73
C ASN A 480 17.21 66.54 -30.15
N HIS A 481 17.13 66.66 -28.82
CA HIS A 481 16.87 67.95 -28.17
C HIS A 481 18.00 68.95 -28.40
N TYR A 482 19.26 68.52 -28.29
CA TYR A 482 20.43 69.34 -28.62
C TYR A 482 20.47 69.79 -30.09
N ARG A 483 20.08 68.92 -31.04
CA ARG A 483 19.93 69.31 -32.46
C ARG A 483 18.86 70.39 -32.63
N THR A 484 17.74 70.25 -31.94
CA THR A 484 16.63 71.21 -32.00
C THR A 484 17.03 72.57 -31.44
N LEU A 485 17.73 72.60 -30.31
CA LEU A 485 18.27 73.83 -29.71
C LEU A 485 19.32 74.51 -30.61
N ARG A 486 20.17 73.72 -31.29
CA ARG A 486 21.15 74.28 -32.24
C ARG A 486 20.46 74.95 -33.43
N LEU A 487 19.44 74.31 -34.01
CA LEU A 487 18.65 74.89 -35.10
C LEU A 487 17.93 76.17 -34.67
N LEU A 488 17.39 76.23 -33.45
CA LEU A 488 16.77 77.45 -32.92
C LEU A 488 17.78 78.59 -32.73
N LYS A 489 19.01 78.28 -32.29
CA LYS A 489 20.10 79.25 -32.19
C LYS A 489 20.44 79.84 -33.57
N ASP A 490 20.57 79.01 -34.59
CA ASP A 490 20.88 79.44 -35.95
C ASP A 490 19.74 80.28 -36.58
N ILE A 491 18.48 80.03 -36.21
CA ILE A 491 17.32 80.80 -36.69
C ILE A 491 17.18 82.15 -35.98
N SER A 492 17.51 82.25 -34.69
CA SER A 492 17.26 83.48 -33.92
C SER A 492 18.14 84.66 -34.31
N GLY A 493 19.26 84.45 -35.01
CA GLY A 493 20.05 85.51 -35.64
C GLY A 493 20.59 86.62 -34.72
N ASP A 494 20.39 86.54 -33.40
CA ASP A 494 20.68 87.64 -32.48
C ASP A 494 21.98 87.42 -31.68
N GLU A 495 22.85 88.42 -31.78
CA GLU A 495 24.19 88.51 -31.19
C GLU A 495 24.20 88.86 -29.68
N TRP A 496 23.11 88.60 -28.94
CA TRP A 496 22.91 89.11 -27.57
C TRP A 496 22.88 88.07 -26.44
N LEU A 497 23.08 86.78 -26.71
CA LEU A 497 23.15 85.75 -25.66
C LEU A 497 24.59 85.37 -25.33
N ASN A 498 25.12 85.99 -24.27
CA ASN A 498 26.41 85.68 -23.68
C ASN A 498 26.56 84.16 -23.43
N PRO A 499 27.51 83.45 -24.06
CA PRO A 499 27.61 81.99 -24.05
C PRO A 499 27.67 81.37 -22.64
N ASP A 500 28.21 82.10 -21.66
CA ASP A 500 28.34 81.66 -20.27
C ASP A 500 26.98 81.47 -19.56
N SER A 501 25.91 82.14 -20.01
CA SER A 501 24.57 82.03 -19.41
C SER A 501 23.79 80.79 -19.85
N VAL A 502 24.03 80.31 -21.07
CA VAL A 502 23.33 79.16 -21.66
C VAL A 502 23.92 77.85 -21.13
N GLU A 503 25.24 77.79 -20.95
CA GLU A 503 25.91 76.62 -20.40
C GLU A 503 25.52 76.37 -18.92
N ALA A 504 25.30 77.44 -18.15
CA ALA A 504 24.77 77.36 -16.77
C ALA A 504 23.31 76.84 -16.72
N ALA A 505 22.44 77.25 -17.65
CA ALA A 505 21.05 76.78 -17.69
C ALA A 505 20.94 75.29 -18.07
N VAL A 506 21.77 74.83 -19.02
CA VAL A 506 21.78 73.42 -19.46
C VAL A 506 22.37 72.50 -18.39
N THR A 507 23.45 72.91 -17.70
CA THR A 507 24.00 72.14 -16.58
C THR A 507 23.06 72.10 -15.37
N HIS A 508 22.28 73.15 -15.12
CA HIS A 508 21.28 73.15 -14.04
C HIS A 508 20.06 72.26 -14.37
N SER A 509 19.60 72.23 -15.63
CA SER A 509 18.50 71.35 -16.05
C SER A 509 18.92 69.87 -16.11
N ALA A 510 20.16 69.57 -16.48
CA ALA A 510 20.68 68.19 -16.48
C ALA A 510 20.85 67.62 -15.05
N ARG A 511 21.17 68.46 -14.06
CA ARG A 511 21.26 68.05 -12.64
C ARG A 511 19.89 67.77 -12.01
N VAL A 512 18.82 68.40 -12.48
CA VAL A 512 17.44 68.18 -11.95
C VAL A 512 16.84 66.86 -12.44
N TRP A 513 17.36 66.27 -13.52
CA TRP A 513 16.87 65.00 -14.08
C TRP A 513 17.67 63.75 -13.64
N ILE A 514 18.75 63.91 -12.88
CA ILE A 514 19.64 62.81 -12.43
C ILE A 514 19.44 62.47 -10.93
N ILE A 515 18.50 63.12 -10.24
CA ILE A 515 17.96 62.70 -8.94
C ILE A 515 16.61 62.03 -9.21
#